data_AF-A0A957P793-F1
#
_entry.id   AF-A0A957P793-F1
#
_cell.length_a   1.000
_cell.length_b   1.000
_cell.length_c   1.000
_cell.angle_alpha   90.00
_cell.angle_beta   90.00
_cell.angle_gamma   90.00
#
_symmetry.space_group_name_H-M   'P 1'
#
loop_
_entity.id
_entity.type
_entity.pdbx_description
1 polymer ?
#
loop_
_entity_poly.entity_id
_entity_poly.type
_entity_poly.pdbx_seq_one_letter_code
_entity_poly.pdbx_strand_id
1 'polypeptide(L)'
;AANTAKAITLTGSDANSDALTYAIVTAPTRGTLSGTPPNITYTPRAGFTGSDSFTFRVNDGQVDSDAAAVKITVEGQGSGNRAPQATNDAATTSAGQAVTISVLANDSDPDGDALTVTILQQPQHGNAVLNGATIVYTPDSGYVGADS
;
A
#
# COMPACT_ATOMS: atom_id res chain seq x y z
N ALA A 1 1.68 -2.28 3.42
CA ALA A 1 2.79 -3.25 3.63
C ALA A 1 2.29 -4.66 3.34
N ALA A 2 3.02 -5.45 2.55
CA ALA A 2 2.72 -6.85 2.26
C ALA A 2 2.95 -7.73 3.51
N ASN A 3 2.08 -7.57 4.52
CA ASN A 3 1.98 -8.33 5.78
C ASN A 3 0.74 -7.90 6.58
N THR A 4 -0.32 -7.44 5.90
CA THR A 4 -1.49 -6.91 6.60
C THR A 4 -2.25 -8.06 7.23
N ALA A 5 -2.32 -8.05 8.57
CA ALA A 5 -3.12 -8.99 9.33
C ALA A 5 -4.61 -8.86 8.94
N LYS A 6 -5.30 -9.99 8.78
CA LYS A 6 -6.70 -10.04 8.39
C LYS A 6 -7.54 -10.67 9.49
N ALA A 7 -8.57 -9.95 9.93
CA ALA A 7 -9.58 -10.50 10.84
C ALA A 7 -10.43 -11.55 10.11
N ILE A 8 -10.66 -12.66 10.80
CA ILE A 8 -11.49 -13.79 10.36
C ILE A 8 -12.43 -14.13 11.52
N THR A 9 -13.73 -14.15 11.23
CA THR A 9 -14.74 -14.64 12.17
C THR A 9 -15.19 -16.02 11.70
N LEU A 10 -14.97 -17.04 12.53
CA LEU A 10 -15.49 -18.38 12.29
C LEU A 10 -16.99 -18.39 12.49
N THR A 11 -17.68 -19.16 11.65
CA THR A 11 -19.13 -19.28 11.69
C THR A 11 -19.54 -20.76 11.69
N GLY A 12 -20.70 -21.00 12.28
CA GLY A 12 -21.32 -22.31 12.43
C GLY A 12 -22.80 -22.10 12.72
N SER A 13 -23.58 -23.15 12.55
CA SER A 13 -25.02 -23.15 12.82
C SER A 13 -25.41 -24.44 13.49
N ASP A 14 -26.34 -24.34 14.43
CA ASP A 14 -26.95 -25.47 15.11
C ASP A 14 -28.48 -25.38 14.94
N ALA A 15 -29.15 -26.52 14.72
CA ALA A 15 -30.59 -26.56 14.45
C ALA A 15 -31.44 -26.21 15.67
N ASN A 16 -30.91 -26.44 16.87
CA ASN A 16 -31.51 -26.18 18.16
C ASN A 16 -31.13 -24.80 18.72
N SER A 17 -30.29 -24.05 18.01
CA SER A 17 -29.79 -22.72 18.39
C SER A 17 -28.99 -22.73 19.69
N ASP A 18 -28.32 -23.85 19.98
CA ASP A 18 -27.41 -23.95 21.12
C ASP A 18 -26.18 -23.03 20.95
N ALA A 19 -25.56 -22.69 22.08
CA ALA A 19 -24.39 -21.82 22.08
C ALA A 19 -23.18 -22.54 21.47
N LEU A 20 -22.57 -21.93 20.45
CA LEU A 20 -21.46 -22.53 19.71
C LEU A 20 -20.10 -22.07 20.21
N THR A 21 -19.21 -23.04 20.41
CA THR A 21 -17.78 -22.82 20.64
C THR A 21 -16.97 -23.32 19.44
N TYR A 22 -15.74 -22.81 19.29
CA TYR A 22 -14.92 -23.05 18.11
C TYR A 22 -13.49 -23.41 18.52
N ALA A 23 -12.93 -24.43 17.89
CA ALA A 23 -11.57 -24.88 18.15
C ALA A 23 -10.77 -24.99 16.84
N ILE A 24 -9.55 -24.44 16.83
CA ILE A 24 -8.61 -24.63 15.71
C ILE A 24 -8.02 -26.03 15.82
N VAL A 25 -8.09 -26.80 14.73
CA VAL A 25 -7.58 -28.18 14.67
C VAL A 25 -6.20 -28.22 14.03
N THR A 26 -6.03 -27.54 12.89
CA THR A 26 -4.73 -27.40 12.23
C THR A 26 -4.43 -25.93 12.00
N ALA A 27 -3.19 -25.53 12.28
CA ALA A 27 -2.71 -24.18 12.03
C ALA A 27 -2.34 -23.96 10.55
N PRO A 28 -2.35 -22.71 10.06
CA PRO A 28 -1.77 -22.37 8.76
C PRO A 28 -0.26 -22.65 8.72
N THR A 29 0.28 -22.90 7.53
CA THR A 29 1.71 -23.22 7.37
C THR A 29 2.54 -22.03 6.90
N ARG A 30 1.90 -21.05 6.25
CA ARG A 30 2.50 -19.86 5.63
C ARG A 30 2.12 -18.56 6.34
N GLY A 31 1.47 -18.65 7.49
CA GLY A 31 1.19 -17.54 8.40
C GLY A 31 1.00 -18.02 9.84
N THR A 32 0.50 -17.13 10.69
CA THR A 32 0.17 -17.39 12.10
C THR A 32 -1.24 -16.92 12.42
N LEU A 33 -1.91 -17.60 13.34
CA LEU A 33 -3.19 -17.16 13.90
C LEU A 33 -2.97 -16.56 15.30
N SER A 34 -3.69 -15.49 15.60
CA SER A 34 -3.77 -14.88 16.93
C SER A 34 -5.21 -14.55 17.31
N GLY A 35 -5.47 -14.32 18.59
CA GLY A 35 -6.82 -14.06 19.11
C GLY A 35 -7.52 -15.32 19.63
N THR A 36 -8.82 -15.24 19.85
CA THR A 36 -9.63 -16.32 20.43
C THR A 36 -10.84 -16.60 19.54
N PRO A 37 -11.07 -17.86 19.11
CA PRO A 37 -12.24 -18.21 18.33
C PRO A 37 -13.55 -17.72 18.99
N PRO A 38 -14.56 -17.30 18.20
CA PRO A 38 -14.58 -17.34 16.73
C PRO A 38 -13.78 -16.21 16.07
N ASN A 39 -13.32 -15.20 16.82
CA ASN A 39 -12.67 -14.01 16.26
C ASN A 39 -11.15 -14.12 16.32
N ILE A 40 -10.56 -14.49 15.19
CA ILE A 40 -9.12 -14.67 15.06
C ILE A 40 -8.56 -13.72 14.01
N THR A 41 -7.26 -13.52 14.05
CA THR A 41 -6.51 -12.74 13.08
C THR A 41 -5.47 -13.63 12.43
N TYR A 42 -5.47 -13.66 11.10
CA TYR A 42 -4.42 -14.30 10.32
C TYR A 42 -3.38 -13.27 9.89
N THR A 43 -2.11 -13.57 10.15
CA THR A 43 -0.97 -12.77 9.67
C THR A 43 -0.09 -13.64 8.78
N PRO A 44 0.06 -13.33 7.48
CA PRO A 44 0.95 -14.09 6.60
C PRO A 44 2.41 -13.90 7.03
N ARG A 45 3.28 -14.87 6.69
CA ARG A 45 4.73 -14.70 6.81
C ARG A 45 5.21 -13.57 5.89
N ALA A 46 6.25 -12.86 6.33
CA ALA A 46 6.86 -11.79 5.56
C ALA A 46 7.19 -12.20 4.12
N GLY A 47 6.65 -11.45 3.16
CA GLY A 47 6.89 -11.65 1.73
C GLY A 47 6.21 -12.88 1.12
N PHE A 48 5.38 -13.61 1.87
CA PHE A 48 4.65 -14.74 1.32
C PHE A 48 3.51 -14.28 0.40
N THR A 49 3.40 -14.91 -0.75
CA THR A 49 2.28 -14.79 -1.68
C THR A 49 1.82 -16.18 -2.09
N GLY A 50 0.51 -16.35 -2.29
CA GLY A 50 -0.11 -17.63 -2.62
C GLY A 50 -1.11 -18.11 -1.57
N SER A 51 -1.45 -19.40 -1.63
CA SER A 51 -2.50 -19.97 -0.80
C SER A 51 -1.99 -20.55 0.52
N ASP A 52 -2.78 -20.37 1.56
CA ASP A 52 -2.63 -21.04 2.86
C ASP A 52 -4.01 -21.51 3.35
N SER A 53 -4.02 -22.34 4.39
CA SER A 53 -5.27 -22.83 4.96
C SER A 53 -5.10 -23.33 6.37
N PHE A 54 -6.18 -23.28 7.14
CA PHE A 54 -6.27 -23.88 8.47
C PHE A 54 -7.63 -24.57 8.61
N THR A 55 -7.77 -25.45 9.60
CA THR A 55 -9.05 -26.13 9.87
C THR A 55 -9.55 -25.86 11.27
N PHE A 56 -10.86 -25.88 11.45
CA PHE A 56 -11.54 -25.69 12.73
C PHE A 56 -12.72 -26.64 12.88
N ARG A 57 -13.17 -26.82 14.12
CA ARG A 57 -14.41 -27.50 14.48
C ARG A 57 -15.31 -26.58 15.28
N VAL A 58 -16.60 -26.86 15.24
CA VAL A 58 -17.64 -26.20 16.02
C VAL A 58 -18.18 -27.19 17.03
N ASN A 59 -18.47 -26.75 18.25
CA ASN A 59 -19.04 -27.57 19.31
C ASN A 59 -20.26 -26.86 19.90
N ASP A 60 -21.37 -27.57 20.03
CA ASP A 60 -22.67 -27.08 20.55
C ASP A 60 -22.80 -27.21 22.09
N GLY A 61 -21.72 -27.58 22.77
CA GLY A 61 -21.68 -27.92 24.19
C GLY A 61 -21.77 -29.43 24.46
N GLN A 62 -22.06 -30.25 23.45
CA GLN A 62 -22.17 -31.70 23.57
C GLN A 62 -21.26 -32.43 22.59
N VAL A 63 -21.26 -32.05 21.31
CA VAL A 63 -20.58 -32.77 20.24
C VAL A 63 -19.79 -31.83 19.33
N ASP A 64 -18.63 -32.31 18.87
CA ASP A 64 -17.85 -31.64 17.84
C ASP A 64 -18.41 -31.94 16.45
N SER A 65 -18.41 -30.92 15.59
CA SER A 65 -18.61 -31.08 14.16
C SER A 65 -17.43 -31.81 13.49
N ASP A 66 -17.65 -32.22 12.24
CA ASP A 66 -16.54 -32.49 11.33
C ASP A 66 -15.64 -31.26 11.16
N ALA A 67 -14.38 -31.48 10.79
CA ALA A 67 -13.44 -30.39 10.56
C ALA A 67 -13.78 -29.63 9.27
N ALA A 68 -13.90 -28.31 9.37
CA ALA A 68 -14.09 -27.40 8.25
C ALA A 68 -12.78 -26.66 7.93
N ALA A 69 -12.56 -26.32 6.65
CA ALA A 69 -11.36 -25.65 6.19
C ALA A 69 -11.63 -24.18 5.83
N VAL A 70 -10.77 -23.28 6.31
CA VAL A 70 -10.69 -21.89 5.84
C VAL A 70 -9.54 -21.79 4.85
N LYS A 71 -9.87 -21.41 3.62
CA LYS A 71 -8.89 -21.15 2.56
C LYS A 71 -8.53 -19.67 2.54
N ILE A 72 -7.24 -19.38 2.51
CA ILE A 72 -6.70 -18.03 2.51
C ILE A 72 -5.88 -17.86 1.25
N THR A 73 -6.17 -16.82 0.48
CA THR A 73 -5.32 -16.40 -0.63
C THR A 73 -4.61 -15.12 -0.20
N VAL A 74 -3.29 -15.21 -0.06
CA VAL A 74 -2.43 -14.06 0.19
C VAL A 74 -2.03 -13.51 -1.16
N GLU A 75 -2.77 -12.51 -1.60
CA GLU A 75 -2.39 -11.74 -2.77
C GLU A 75 -1.14 -10.95 -2.43
N GLY A 76 -0.09 -11.14 -3.23
CA GLY A 76 1.01 -10.20 -3.18
C GLY A 76 0.49 -8.83 -3.57
N GLN A 77 0.78 -7.81 -2.76
CA GLN A 77 1.11 -6.53 -3.37
C GLN A 77 2.32 -6.88 -4.24
N GLY A 78 2.12 -6.96 -5.55
CA GLY A 78 3.05 -7.64 -6.46
C GLY A 78 4.50 -7.21 -6.27
N SER A 79 5.41 -8.02 -6.76
CA SER A 79 6.79 -7.63 -7.07
C SER A 79 6.82 -6.47 -8.09
N GLY A 80 6.34 -5.29 -7.71
CA GLY A 80 6.09 -4.18 -8.60
C GLY A 80 5.70 -2.94 -7.81
N ASN A 81 6.66 -2.41 -7.05
CA ASN A 81 6.72 -0.96 -6.89
C ASN A 81 6.73 -0.38 -8.30
N ARG A 82 5.66 0.31 -8.70
CA ARG A 82 5.54 0.91 -10.01
C ARG A 82 6.31 2.23 -9.98
N ALA A 83 7.03 2.52 -11.05
CA ALA A 83 7.73 3.78 -11.14
C ALA A 83 6.71 4.94 -11.10
N PRO A 84 7.08 6.08 -10.47
CA PRO A 84 6.27 7.28 -10.53
C PRO A 84 6.12 7.74 -11.99
N GLN A 85 4.98 8.34 -12.28
CA GLN A 85 4.63 8.90 -13.58
C GLN A 85 4.77 10.42 -13.51
N ALA A 86 5.79 10.94 -14.19
CA ALA A 86 6.02 12.37 -14.30
C ALA A 86 5.35 12.95 -15.55
N THR A 87 4.78 14.15 -15.43
CA THR A 87 4.22 14.93 -16.54
C THR A 87 5.01 16.22 -16.71
N ASN A 88 5.27 16.64 -17.96
CA ASN A 88 6.05 17.84 -18.21
C ASN A 88 5.41 19.10 -17.62
N ASP A 89 6.23 19.90 -16.95
CA ASP A 89 5.87 21.23 -16.45
C ASP A 89 6.30 22.34 -17.41
N ALA A 90 5.56 23.45 -17.37
CA ALA A 90 5.94 24.68 -18.06
C ALA A 90 5.50 25.90 -17.23
N ALA A 91 6.33 26.94 -17.25
CA ALA A 91 6.03 28.22 -16.64
C ALA A 91 6.57 29.37 -17.50
N THR A 92 5.97 30.55 -17.38
CA THR A 92 6.44 31.78 -18.02
C THR A 92 6.61 32.87 -16.97
N THR A 93 7.64 33.68 -17.13
CA THR A 93 7.95 34.81 -16.25
C THR A 93 8.65 35.90 -17.04
N SER A 94 8.74 37.10 -16.46
CA SER A 94 9.55 38.18 -17.02
C SER A 94 11.03 37.98 -16.71
N ALA A 95 11.90 38.55 -17.54
CA ALA A 95 13.34 38.50 -17.32
C ALA A 95 13.72 39.02 -15.92
N GLY A 96 14.61 38.30 -15.23
CA GLY A 96 15.01 38.59 -13.84
C GLY A 96 13.93 38.38 -12.77
N GLN A 97 12.71 37.93 -13.11
CA GLN A 97 11.65 37.67 -12.14
C GLN A 97 11.53 36.19 -11.84
N ALA A 98 11.68 35.83 -10.56
CA ALA A 98 11.55 34.47 -10.12
C ALA A 98 10.12 33.94 -10.32
N VAL A 99 10.01 32.66 -10.65
CA VAL A 99 8.74 31.93 -10.76
C VAL A 99 8.81 30.64 -9.96
N THR A 100 7.73 30.34 -9.25
CA THR A 100 7.57 29.10 -8.49
C THR A 100 6.76 28.10 -9.32
N ILE A 101 7.32 26.90 -9.49
CA ILE A 101 6.74 25.82 -10.28
C ILE A 101 6.42 24.66 -9.34
N SER A 102 5.16 24.24 -9.31
CA SER A 102 4.69 23.11 -8.51
C SER A 102 4.83 21.82 -9.30
N VAL A 103 6.04 21.28 -9.37
CA VAL A 103 6.39 20.14 -10.25
C VAL A 103 5.69 18.82 -9.91
N LEU A 104 5.17 18.67 -8.68
CA LEU A 104 4.40 17.48 -8.30
C LEU A 104 2.88 17.61 -8.58
N ALA A 105 2.41 18.74 -9.11
CA ALA A 105 0.97 18.99 -9.22
C ALA A 105 0.27 18.08 -10.26
N ASN A 106 1.02 17.59 -11.24
CA ASN A 106 0.59 16.74 -12.36
C ASN A 106 1.32 15.37 -12.37
N ASP A 107 2.10 15.09 -11.33
CA ASP A 107 2.81 13.82 -11.16
C ASP A 107 2.00 12.87 -10.28
N SER A 108 2.19 11.57 -10.48
CA SER A 108 1.51 10.57 -9.66
C SER A 108 2.36 9.33 -9.45
N ASP A 109 2.12 8.65 -8.33
CA ASP A 109 2.64 7.31 -8.11
C ASP A 109 1.48 6.30 -8.14
N PRO A 110 1.54 5.25 -8.98
CA PRO A 110 0.45 4.28 -9.07
C PRO A 110 0.18 3.52 -7.76
N ASP A 111 1.16 3.42 -6.87
CA ASP A 111 1.08 2.78 -5.56
C ASP A 111 0.72 3.79 -4.45
N GLY A 112 0.70 5.09 -4.76
CA GLY A 112 0.39 6.17 -3.84
C GLY A 112 1.57 6.53 -2.93
N ASP A 113 2.79 6.13 -3.30
CA ASP A 113 3.99 6.47 -2.57
C ASP A 113 4.31 7.98 -2.68
N ALA A 114 4.92 8.53 -1.64
CA ALA A 114 5.28 9.94 -1.60
C ALA A 114 6.40 10.24 -2.63
N LEU A 115 6.14 11.20 -3.52
CA LEU A 115 7.10 11.62 -4.53
C LEU A 115 8.19 12.53 -3.95
N THR A 116 9.41 12.38 -4.46
CA THR A 116 10.54 13.27 -4.14
C THR A 116 11.11 13.86 -5.42
N VAL A 117 11.60 15.10 -5.34
CA VAL A 117 12.08 15.87 -6.48
C VAL A 117 13.58 16.09 -6.32
N THR A 118 14.33 16.01 -7.42
CA THR A 118 15.73 16.43 -7.48
C THR A 118 15.98 17.20 -8.77
N ILE A 119 16.86 18.19 -8.72
CA ILE A 119 17.30 18.92 -9.92
C ILE A 119 18.53 18.21 -10.45
N LEU A 120 18.41 17.57 -11.62
CA LEU A 120 19.51 16.85 -12.26
C LEU A 120 20.45 17.79 -13.04
N GLN A 121 19.89 18.84 -13.62
CA GLN A 121 20.58 19.83 -14.42
C GLN A 121 20.04 21.22 -14.11
N GLN A 122 20.94 22.19 -14.02
CA GLN A 122 20.57 23.60 -13.91
C GLN A 122 20.26 24.18 -15.30
N PRO A 123 19.34 25.14 -15.38
CA PRO A 123 19.04 25.86 -16.62
C PRO A 123 20.27 26.61 -17.15
N GLN A 124 20.29 26.91 -18.45
CA GLN A 124 21.43 27.56 -19.11
C GLN A 124 21.47 29.08 -18.89
N HIS A 125 20.32 29.70 -18.61
CA HIS A 125 20.13 31.14 -18.49
C HIS A 125 19.33 31.53 -17.24
N GLY A 126 19.74 30.96 -16.11
CA GLY A 126 19.22 31.31 -14.80
C GLY A 126 19.67 30.32 -13.73
N ASN A 127 18.91 30.25 -12.64
CA ASN A 127 19.16 29.33 -11.55
C ASN A 127 17.85 28.72 -11.04
N ALA A 128 17.86 27.40 -10.82
CA ALA A 128 16.74 26.65 -10.28
C ALA A 128 17.09 26.12 -8.88
N VAL A 129 16.26 26.46 -7.89
CA VAL A 129 16.41 26.03 -6.50
C VAL A 129 15.21 25.18 -6.10
N LEU A 130 15.48 23.97 -5.59
CA LEU A 130 14.45 23.12 -5.01
C LEU A 130 14.03 23.67 -3.64
N ASN A 131 12.73 23.90 -3.48
CA ASN A 131 12.08 24.30 -2.23
C ASN A 131 10.96 23.31 -1.88
N GLY A 132 11.33 22.20 -1.24
CA GLY A 132 10.40 21.11 -0.94
C GLY A 132 9.91 20.40 -2.20
N ALA A 133 8.61 20.52 -2.49
CA ALA A 133 7.95 19.96 -3.68
C ALA A 133 7.86 20.97 -4.85
N THR A 134 8.43 22.16 -4.69
CA THR A 134 8.39 23.22 -5.70
C THR A 134 9.80 23.59 -6.15
N ILE A 135 9.93 24.05 -7.39
CA ILE A 135 11.17 24.64 -7.90
C ILE A 135 10.96 26.14 -8.04
N VAL A 136 11.90 26.93 -7.53
CA VAL A 136 11.98 28.37 -7.79
C VAL A 136 13.03 28.59 -8.87
N TYR A 137 12.59 29.00 -10.05
CA TYR A 137 13.45 29.37 -11.17
C TYR A 137 13.58 30.88 -11.25
N THR A 138 14.82 31.40 -11.34
CA THR A 138 15.11 32.82 -11.56
C THR A 138 15.92 32.95 -12.86
N PRO A 139 15.34 33.48 -13.95
CA PRO A 139 16.08 33.72 -15.18
C PRO A 139 17.11 34.82 -15.01
N ASP A 140 18.18 34.75 -15.80
CA ASP A 140 19.18 35.80 -15.89
C ASP A 140 18.54 37.13 -16.27
N SER A 141 19.08 38.21 -15.72
CA SER A 141 18.59 39.56 -16.01
C SER A 141 18.70 39.84 -17.51
N GLY A 142 17.58 40.24 -18.12
CA GLY A 142 17.51 40.54 -19.56
C GLY A 142 17.41 39.33 -20.48
N TYR A 143 17.42 38.09 -19.97
CA TYR A 143 17.22 36.91 -20.80
C TYR A 143 15.77 36.80 -21.29
N VAL A 144 15.60 36.55 -22.60
CA VAL A 144 14.32 36.31 -23.25
C VAL A 144 14.47 35.08 -24.15
N GLY A 145 13.79 34.00 -23.80
CA GLY A 145 13.87 32.73 -24.51
C GLY A 145 13.30 31.59 -23.68
N ALA A 146 13.25 30.40 -24.29
CA ALA A 146 12.99 29.16 -23.57
C ALA A 146 14.28 28.65 -22.95
N ASP A 147 14.21 28.15 -21.72
CA ASP A 147 15.34 27.62 -20.97
C ASP A 147 14.97 26.27 -20.34
N SER A 148 15.95 25.38 -20.18
CA SER A 148 15.77 24.01 -19.68
C SER A 148 17.01 23.48 -18.98
#